data_AF-A0A7R9VF00-F1
#
_entry.id   AF-A0A7R9VF00-F1
#
_cell.length_a   1.000
_cell.length_b   1.000
_cell.length_c   1.000
_cell.angle_alpha   90.00
_cell.angle_beta   90.00
_cell.angle_gamma   90.00
#
_symmetry.space_group_name_H-M   'P 1'
#
loop_
_entity.id
_entity.type
_entity.pdbx_description
1 polymer ?
#
loop_
_entity_poly.entity_id
_entity_poly.type
_entity_poly.pdbx_seq_one_letter_code
_entity_poly.pdbx_strand_id
1 'polypeptide(L)'
;KLEAMKLLPESLQQEAATAIAVAGWALWYIDTRVLPTVLREHKVSAVWNAASKRYHESIWKFNYAYDRELRYSAVSKNMVLEHLNHTKPKAIADHVDKMIAGNKKVYDAFNTSSKRLMIWQTQPSLQ
;
A
#
# COMPACT_ATOMS: atom_id res chain seq x y z
N LYS A 1 19.96 -72.15 -49.97
CA LYS A 1 18.67 -71.59 -50.43
C LYS A 1 18.79 -70.08 -50.31
N LEU A 2 19.04 -69.39 -51.42
CA LEU A 2 19.07 -67.93 -51.46
C LEU A 2 17.63 -67.45 -51.38
N GLU A 3 17.24 -66.83 -50.26
CA GLU A 3 15.99 -66.07 -50.19
C GLU A 3 16.11 -64.92 -51.19
N ALA A 4 15.33 -64.98 -52.28
CA ALA A 4 15.25 -63.89 -53.23
C ALA A 4 14.70 -62.66 -52.50
N MET A 5 15.56 -61.65 -52.28
CA MET A 5 15.15 -60.36 -51.73
C MET A 5 14.04 -59.76 -52.61
N LYS A 6 12.94 -59.32 -51.99
CA LYS A 6 11.79 -58.70 -52.68
C LYS A 6 12.21 -57.31 -53.18
N LEU A 7 12.61 -57.24 -54.46
CA LEU A 7 13.10 -56.00 -55.10
C LEU A 7 11.96 -55.13 -55.66
N LEU A 8 10.89 -55.75 -56.16
CA LEU A 8 9.69 -55.07 -56.62
C LEU A 8 8.47 -55.52 -55.81
N PRO A 9 7.54 -54.61 -55.53
CA PRO A 9 6.29 -54.96 -54.89
C PRO A 9 5.30 -55.57 -55.88
N GLU A 10 4.25 -56.18 -55.34
CA GLU A 10 3.15 -56.77 -56.12
C GLU A 10 2.37 -55.71 -56.92
N SER A 11 2.32 -54.47 -56.41
CA SER A 11 1.80 -53.32 -57.14
C SER A 11 2.49 -52.04 -56.69
N LEU A 12 3.30 -51.46 -57.59
CA LEU A 12 3.97 -50.17 -57.35
C LEU A 12 2.96 -49.04 -57.10
N GLN A 13 1.81 -49.05 -57.78
CA GLN A 13 0.78 -48.04 -57.59
C GLN A 13 0.12 -48.14 -56.21
N GLN A 14 -0.05 -49.36 -55.67
CA GLN A 14 -0.61 -49.57 -54.35
C GLN A 14 0.35 -49.08 -53.25
N GLU A 15 1.65 -49.37 -53.39
CA GLU A 15 2.67 -48.86 -52.47
C GLU A 15 2.84 -47.34 -52.56
N ALA A 16 2.77 -46.76 -53.77
CA ALA A 16 2.79 -45.31 -53.94
C ALA A 16 1.53 -44.64 -53.34
N ALA A 17 0.34 -45.22 -53.55
CA ALA A 17 -0.90 -44.69 -53.00
C ALA A 17 -0.95 -44.78 -51.47
N THR A 18 -0.42 -45.87 -50.89
CA THR A 18 -0.31 -46.00 -49.43
C THR A 18 0.71 -45.03 -48.86
N ALA A 19 1.85 -44.81 -49.51
CA ALA A 19 2.81 -43.78 -49.11
C ALA A 19 2.18 -42.37 -49.12
N ILE A 20 1.41 -42.03 -50.16
CA ILE A 20 0.68 -40.75 -50.24
C ILE A 20 -0.37 -40.66 -49.13
N ALA A 21 -1.12 -41.72 -48.86
CA ALA A 21 -2.14 -41.71 -47.80
C ALA A 21 -1.51 -41.50 -46.41
N VAL A 22 -0.38 -42.15 -46.12
CA VAL A 22 0.34 -41.99 -44.86
C VAL A 22 0.94 -40.59 -44.75
N ALA A 23 1.61 -40.10 -45.79
CA ALA A 23 2.18 -38.75 -45.80
C ALA A 23 1.09 -37.66 -45.69
N GLY A 24 -0.04 -37.83 -46.40
CA GLY A 24 -1.18 -36.92 -46.35
C GLY A 24 -1.85 -36.90 -44.97
N TRP A 25 -2.02 -38.06 -44.34
CA TRP A 25 -2.54 -38.13 -42.98
C TRP A 25 -1.57 -37.51 -41.97
N ALA A 26 -0.27 -37.78 -42.09
CA ALA A 26 0.74 -37.19 -41.22
C ALA A 26 0.77 -35.66 -41.35
N LEU A 27 0.72 -35.13 -42.58
CA LEU A 27 0.66 -33.69 -42.83
C LEU A 27 -0.59 -33.07 -42.19
N TRP A 28 -1.77 -33.66 -42.43
CA TRP A 28 -3.02 -33.21 -41.84
C TRP A 28 -2.98 -33.24 -40.32
N TYR A 29 -2.48 -34.33 -39.72
CA TYR A 29 -2.40 -34.47 -38.28
C TYR A 29 -1.43 -33.47 -37.66
N ILE A 30 -0.27 -33.24 -38.30
CA ILE A 30 0.71 -32.25 -37.85
C ILE A 30 0.09 -30.85 -37.90
N ASP A 31 -0.49 -30.46 -39.02
CA ASP A 31 -1.05 -29.11 -39.21
C ASP A 31 -2.27 -28.82 -38.34
N THR A 32 -3.09 -29.84 -38.06
CA THR A 32 -4.35 -29.63 -37.31
C THR A 32 -4.25 -29.94 -35.82
N ARG A 33 -3.40 -30.88 -35.41
CA ARG A 33 -3.33 -31.35 -34.01
C ARG A 33 -2.03 -30.97 -33.32
N VAL A 34 -0.90 -31.15 -33.99
CA VAL A 34 0.42 -30.94 -33.37
C VAL A 34 0.80 -29.46 -33.37
N LEU A 35 0.90 -28.85 -34.56
CA LEU A 35 1.35 -27.47 -34.72
C LEU A 35 0.51 -26.46 -33.94
N PRO A 36 -0.84 -26.51 -33.93
CA PRO A 36 -1.63 -25.57 -33.14
C PRO A 36 -1.36 -25.68 -31.65
N THR A 37 -1.16 -26.90 -31.14
CA THR A 37 -0.88 -27.15 -29.73
C THR A 37 0.51 -26.62 -29.36
N VAL A 38 1.53 -26.96 -30.15
CA VAL A 38 2.91 -26.48 -29.96
C VAL A 38 2.99 -24.96 -30.08
N LEU A 39 2.34 -24.38 -31.10
CA LEU A 39 2.35 -22.94 -31.31
C LEU A 39 1.59 -22.19 -30.22
N ARG A 40 0.52 -22.76 -29.64
CA ARG A 40 -0.16 -22.13 -28.50
C ARG A 40 0.78 -22.02 -27.31
N GLU A 41 1.41 -23.11 -26.90
CA GLU A 41 2.35 -23.09 -25.77
C GLU A 41 3.53 -22.16 -26.04
N HIS A 42 4.18 -22.30 -27.20
CA HIS A 42 5.33 -21.50 -27.59
C HIS A 42 4.98 -20.01 -27.68
N LYS A 43 3.88 -19.65 -28.36
CA LYS A 43 3.49 -18.24 -28.53
C LYS A 43 2.99 -17.62 -27.24
N VAL A 44 2.32 -18.37 -26.35
CA VAL A 44 1.94 -17.83 -25.04
C VAL A 44 3.18 -17.39 -24.27
N SER A 45 4.19 -18.26 -24.16
CA SER A 45 5.45 -17.91 -23.50
C SER A 45 6.19 -16.77 -24.20
N ALA A 46 6.34 -16.85 -25.53
CA ALA A 46 7.06 -15.85 -26.31
C ALA A 46 6.39 -14.46 -26.25
N VAL A 47 5.06 -14.39 -26.34
CA VAL A 47 4.31 -13.13 -26.26
C VAL A 47 4.38 -12.55 -24.86
N TRP A 48 4.22 -13.36 -23.82
CA TRP A 48 4.36 -12.88 -22.44
C TRP A 48 5.77 -12.33 -22.19
N ASN A 49 6.81 -13.03 -22.61
CA ASN A 49 8.19 -12.57 -22.43
C ASN A 49 8.48 -11.30 -23.22
N ALA A 50 8.03 -11.22 -24.48
CA ALA A 50 8.25 -10.04 -25.33
C ALA A 50 7.47 -8.81 -24.86
N ALA A 51 6.23 -9.00 -24.38
CA ALA A 51 5.36 -7.92 -23.94
C ALA A 51 5.55 -7.55 -22.46
N SER A 52 6.17 -8.42 -21.65
CA SER A 52 6.22 -8.30 -20.18
C SER A 52 6.58 -6.90 -19.70
N LYS A 53 7.67 -6.32 -20.22
CA LYS A 53 8.12 -4.99 -19.78
C LYS A 53 7.05 -3.91 -20.03
N ARG A 54 6.53 -3.83 -21.27
CA ARG A 54 5.53 -2.82 -21.64
C ARG A 54 4.20 -3.05 -20.94
N TYR A 55 3.78 -4.31 -20.82
CA TYR A 55 2.54 -4.70 -20.16
C TYR A 55 2.55 -4.32 -18.67
N HIS A 56 3.61 -4.66 -17.94
CA HIS A 56 3.72 -4.31 -16.53
C HIS A 56 3.86 -2.80 -16.33
N GLU A 57 4.58 -2.09 -17.21
CA GLU A 57 4.66 -0.63 -17.15
C GLU A 57 3.29 0.03 -17.40
N SER A 58 2.50 -0.49 -18.34
CA SER A 58 1.14 -0.02 -18.59
C SER A 58 0.23 -0.28 -17.38
N ILE A 59 0.22 -1.50 -16.83
CA ILE A 59 -0.58 -1.83 -15.64
C ILE A 59 -0.17 -0.97 -14.45
N TRP A 60 1.13 -0.76 -14.26
CA TRP A 60 1.64 0.09 -13.19
C TRP A 60 1.03 1.49 -13.26
N LYS A 61 0.99 2.10 -14.46
CA LYS A 61 0.40 3.43 -14.69
C LYS A 61 -1.12 3.48 -14.50
N PHE A 62 -1.82 2.39 -14.81
CA PHE A 62 -3.28 2.31 -14.61
C PHE A 62 -3.68 1.99 -13.16
N ASN A 63 -2.77 1.44 -12.37
CA ASN A 63 -3.08 1.05 -11.00
C ASN A 63 -3.09 2.26 -10.06
N TYR A 64 -4.29 2.70 -9.67
CA TYR A 64 -4.48 3.79 -8.73
C TYR A 64 -4.30 3.40 -7.25
N ALA A 65 -3.77 2.21 -6.96
CA ALA A 65 -3.58 1.74 -5.59
C ALA A 65 -2.38 2.41 -4.89
N TYR A 66 -1.33 2.77 -5.63
CA TYR A 66 -0.09 3.31 -5.04
C TYR A 66 -0.30 4.70 -4.43
N ASP A 67 -1.06 5.55 -5.12
CA ASP A 67 -1.34 6.92 -4.67
C ASP A 67 -2.64 7.02 -3.86
N ARG A 68 -3.06 5.92 -3.23
CA ARG A 68 -4.30 5.89 -2.43
C ARG A 68 -4.26 6.90 -1.28
N GLU A 69 -3.08 7.14 -0.71
CA GLU A 69 -2.89 8.08 0.39
C GLU A 69 -3.23 9.53 0.01
N LEU A 70 -2.98 9.93 -1.24
CA LEU A 70 -3.30 11.27 -1.75
C LEU A 70 -4.81 11.53 -1.85
N ARG A 71 -5.64 10.49 -1.74
CA ARG A 71 -7.11 10.63 -1.70
C ARG A 71 -7.61 11.06 -0.32
N TYR A 72 -6.83 10.82 0.73
CA TYR A 72 -7.17 11.23 2.07
C TYR A 72 -6.74 12.68 2.30
N SER A 73 -7.31 13.31 3.32
CA SER A 73 -6.92 14.67 3.70
C SER A 73 -5.42 14.71 4.05
N ALA A 74 -4.70 15.64 3.44
CA ALA A 74 -3.32 15.94 3.79
C ALA A 74 -3.20 16.56 5.20
N VAL A 75 -4.32 17.05 5.77
CA VAL A 75 -4.36 17.55 7.14
C VAL A 75 -4.29 16.36 8.09
N SER A 76 -3.13 16.19 8.72
CA SER A 76 -2.92 15.13 9.70
C SER A 76 -3.82 15.32 10.92
N LYS A 77 -4.12 14.21 11.61
CA LYS A 77 -4.87 14.24 12.86
C LYS A 77 -4.21 15.13 13.92
N ASN A 78 -2.88 15.26 13.90
CA ASN A 78 -2.15 16.14 14.79
C ASN A 78 -2.48 17.61 14.53
N MET A 79 -2.45 18.04 13.27
CA MET A 79 -2.83 19.41 12.90
C MET A 79 -4.28 19.72 13.30
N VAL A 80 -5.19 18.75 13.17
CA VAL A 80 -6.57 18.91 13.63
C VAL A 80 -6.62 19.11 15.15
N LEU A 81 -5.89 18.30 15.92
CA LEU A 81 -5.87 18.42 17.38
C LEU A 81 -5.22 19.71 17.87
N GLU A 82 -4.18 20.18 17.19
CA GLU A 82 -3.53 21.46 17.49
C GLU A 82 -4.48 22.63 17.19
N HIS A 83 -5.23 22.57 16.09
CA HIS A 83 -6.17 23.62 15.74
C HIS A 83 -7.40 23.63 16.66
N LEU A 84 -7.90 22.45 17.05
CA LEU A 84 -9.02 22.33 17.99
C LEU A 84 -8.63 22.72 19.42
N ASN A 85 -7.46 22.28 19.88
CA ASN A 85 -6.96 22.54 21.23
C ASN A 85 -5.85 23.61 21.22
N HIS A 86 -6.06 24.68 20.45
CA HIS A 86 -5.05 25.72 20.22
C HIS A 86 -4.61 26.45 21.50
N THR A 87 -5.47 26.45 22.53
CA THR A 87 -5.17 27.04 23.84
C THR A 87 -5.60 26.11 24.95
N LYS A 88 -4.74 25.94 25.96
CA LYS A 88 -5.10 25.16 27.15
C LYS A 88 -6.23 25.87 27.91
N PRO A 89 -7.29 25.15 28.33
CA PRO A 89 -8.34 25.75 29.13
C PRO A 89 -7.80 26.17 30.51
N LYS A 90 -8.31 27.28 31.04
CA LYS A 90 -7.97 27.74 32.40
C LYS A 90 -8.74 26.89 33.41
N ALA A 91 -8.05 26.33 34.41
CA ALA A 91 -8.72 25.65 35.51
C ALA A 91 -9.27 26.65 36.53
N ILE A 92 -10.47 26.38 37.06
CA ILE A 92 -11.05 27.20 38.15
C ILE A 92 -10.19 27.09 39.42
N ALA A 93 -9.61 25.91 39.67
CA ALA A 93 -8.68 25.68 40.77
C ALA A 93 -7.49 26.67 40.72
N ASP A 94 -6.90 26.90 39.54
CA ASP A 94 -5.80 27.85 39.37
C ASP A 94 -6.19 29.27 39.80
N HIS A 95 -7.45 29.67 39.59
CA HIS A 95 -7.93 30.97 40.04
C HIS A 95 -8.05 31.00 41.56
N VAL A 96 -8.70 29.99 42.15
CA VAL A 96 -8.91 29.90 43.61
C VAL A 96 -7.56 29.88 44.34
N ASP A 97 -6.62 29.06 43.90
CA ASP A 97 -5.30 28.94 44.54
C ASP A 97 -4.50 30.24 44.46
N LYS A 98 -4.52 30.92 43.30
CA LYS A 98 -3.87 32.23 43.14
C LYS A 98 -4.53 33.29 44.01
N MET A 99 -5.86 33.28 44.13
CA MET A 99 -6.58 34.23 44.96
C MET A 99 -6.36 33.96 46.45
N ILE A 100 -6.32 32.70 46.89
CA ILE A 100 -5.97 32.36 48.28
C ILE A 100 -4.55 32.81 48.60
N ALA A 101 -3.58 32.53 47.72
CA ALA A 101 -2.20 32.97 47.91
C ALA A 101 -2.06 34.51 47.94
N GLY A 102 -2.82 35.22 47.10
CA GLY A 102 -2.91 36.68 47.12
C GLY A 102 -3.53 37.20 48.43
N ASN A 103 -4.69 36.67 48.79
CA ASN A 103 -5.44 37.08 49.98
C ASN A 103 -4.71 36.73 51.28
N LYS A 104 -3.90 35.67 51.29
CA LYS A 104 -3.03 35.35 52.44
C LYS A 104 -2.07 36.48 52.75
N LYS A 105 -1.46 37.11 51.72
CA LYS A 105 -0.57 38.26 51.93
C LYS A 105 -1.32 39.47 52.49
N VAL A 106 -2.53 39.70 52.01
CA VAL A 106 -3.40 40.78 52.51
C VAL A 106 -3.78 40.50 53.97
N TYR A 107 -4.17 39.27 54.29
CA TYR A 107 -4.47 38.85 55.65
C TYR A 107 -3.27 39.03 56.59
N ASP A 108 -2.09 38.57 56.17
CA ASP A 108 -0.87 38.65 56.96
C ASP A 108 -0.47 40.11 57.27
N ALA A 109 -0.74 41.04 56.35
CA ALA A 109 -0.39 42.45 56.49
C ALA A 109 -1.40 43.27 57.30
N PHE A 110 -2.69 42.96 57.20
CA PHE A 110 -3.77 43.85 57.68
C PHE A 110 -4.67 43.26 58.78
N ASN A 111 -4.50 41.98 59.15
CA ASN A 111 -5.28 41.41 60.26
C ASN A 111 -4.57 41.58 61.61
N THR A 112 -5.30 42.07 62.61
CA THR A 112 -4.83 42.23 63.99
C THR A 112 -4.37 40.93 64.66
N SER A 113 -4.88 39.79 64.19
CA SER A 113 -4.47 38.45 64.66
C SER A 113 -3.21 37.92 63.94
N SER A 114 -2.71 38.60 62.91
CA SER A 114 -1.51 38.19 62.18
C SER A 114 -0.24 38.53 62.95
N LYS A 115 0.72 37.60 62.94
CA LYS A 115 2.06 37.82 63.52
C LYS A 115 2.86 38.92 62.82
N ARG A 116 2.53 39.25 61.57
CA ARG A 116 3.27 40.21 60.73
C ARG A 116 2.42 41.42 60.34
N LEU A 117 1.52 41.81 61.24
CA LEU A 117 0.66 42.97 61.05
C LEU A 117 1.47 44.26 60.83
N MET A 118 1.17 44.98 59.75
CA MET A 118 1.92 46.17 59.35
C MET A 118 1.51 47.44 60.11
N ILE A 119 0.40 47.46 60.85
CA ILE A 119 -0.09 48.70 61.50
C ILE A 119 0.95 49.30 62.46
N TRP A 120 1.77 48.44 63.09
CA TRP A 120 2.85 48.84 63.99
C TRP A 120 4.06 49.45 63.27
N GLN A 121 4.18 49.22 61.96
CA GLN A 121 5.17 49.89 61.11
C GLN A 121 4.66 51.24 60.60
N THR A 122 3.34 51.38 60.40
CA THR A 122 2.73 52.62 59.88
C THR A 122 2.36 53.62 60.96
N GLN A 123 1.92 53.15 62.13
CA GLN A 123 1.55 53.97 63.27
C GLN A 123 2.34 53.50 64.50
N PRO A 124 3.42 54.20 64.86
CA PRO A 124 4.18 53.87 66.06
C PRO A 124 3.31 54.05 67.30
N SER A 125 3.55 53.22 68.31
CA SER A 125 2.80 53.26 69.57
C SER A 125 2.95 54.60 70.28
N LEU A 126 1.86 55.11 70.86
CA LEU A 126 1.95 56.14 71.89
C LEU A 126 2.47 55.47 73.16
N GLN A 127 3.72 55.77 73.53
CA GLN A 127 4.35 55.32 74.77
C GLN A 127 4.09 56.31 75.89
#